data_AF-A0A0P9FQG8-F1
#
_entry.id   AF-A0A0P9FQG8-F1
#
_cell.length_a   1.000
_cell.length_b   1.000
_cell.length_c   1.000
_cell.angle_alpha   90.00
_cell.angle_beta   90.00
_cell.angle_gamma   90.00
#
_symmetry.space_group_name_H-M   'P 1'
#
loop_
_entity.id
_entity.type
_entity.pdbx_description
1 polymer ?
#
loop_
_entity_poly.entity_id
_entity_poly.type
_entity_poly.pdbx_seq_one_letter_code
_entity_poly.pdbx_strand_id
1 'polypeptide(L)' 'MPTIAERLKDLREQNQVKREELAQVLGVSVRSISHYESGNRRPDYEGLLALADYFNVSLDYLVGRSNDPEKH' A
#
# COMPACT_ATOMS: atom_id res chain seq x y z
N MET A 1 1.06 0.27 16.49
CA MET A 1 0.32 0.71 15.28
C MET A 1 0.89 -0.08 14.11
N PRO A 2 0.05 -0.58 13.19
CA PRO A 2 0.53 -1.35 12.05
C PRO A 2 1.42 -0.48 11.17
N THR A 3 2.45 -1.07 10.60
CA THR A 3 3.34 -0.41 9.65
C THR A 3 2.68 -0.33 8.27
N ILE A 4 3.20 0.56 7.42
CA ILE A 4 2.83 0.59 5.99
C ILE A 4 2.97 -0.77 5.32
N ALA A 5 3.98 -1.55 5.69
CA ALA A 5 4.23 -2.88 5.10
C ALA A 5 3.08 -3.85 5.41
N GLU A 6 2.67 -3.89 6.68
CA GLU A 6 1.55 -4.69 7.16
C GLU A 6 0.23 -4.22 6.53
N ARG A 7 -0.05 -2.90 6.57
CA ARG A 7 -1.26 -2.30 5.97
C ARG A 7 -1.38 -2.59 4.48
N LEU A 8 -0.30 -2.42 3.73
CA LEU A 8 -0.29 -2.67 2.30
C LEU A 8 -0.57 -4.13 1.98
N LYS A 9 0.06 -5.05 2.72
CA LYS A 9 -0.17 -6.47 2.53
C LYS A 9 -1.62 -6.85 2.84
N ASP A 10 -2.16 -6.36 3.95
CA ASP A 10 -3.54 -6.61 4.37
C ASP A 10 -4.54 -6.08 3.35
N LEU A 11 -4.37 -4.83 2.90
CA LEU A 11 -5.23 -4.23 1.86
C LEU A 11 -5.19 -5.03 0.56
N ARG A 12 -3.99 -5.45 0.13
CA ARG A 12 -3.85 -6.26 -1.08
C ARG A 12 -4.60 -7.60 -0.94
N GLU A 13 -4.44 -8.28 0.19
CA GLU A 13 -5.05 -9.60 0.44
C GLU A 13 -6.57 -9.50 0.60
N GLN A 14 -7.08 -8.47 1.29
CA GLN A 14 -8.51 -8.22 1.47
C GLN A 14 -9.21 -7.90 0.14
N ASN A 15 -8.54 -7.18 -0.76
CA ASN A 15 -9.05 -6.87 -2.09
C ASN A 15 -8.74 -7.96 -3.13
N GLN A 16 -8.13 -9.08 -2.72
CA GLN A 16 -7.74 -10.20 -3.61
C GLN A 16 -6.83 -9.78 -4.78
N VAL A 17 -6.06 -8.71 -4.60
CA VAL A 17 -5.18 -8.15 -5.63
C VAL A 17 -3.88 -8.94 -5.68
N LYS A 18 -3.40 -9.24 -6.88
CA LYS A 18 -2.09 -9.88 -7.06
C LYS A 18 -0.98 -8.83 -7.04
N ARG A 19 0.22 -9.23 -6.60
CA ARG A 19 1.37 -8.29 -6.59
C ARG A 19 1.71 -7.80 -7.99
N GLU A 20 1.53 -8.65 -9.00
CA GLU A 20 1.73 -8.33 -10.40
C GLU A 20 0.79 -7.23 -10.89
N GLU A 21 -0.48 -7.31 -10.50
CA GLU A 21 -1.51 -6.31 -10.84
C GLU A 21 -1.20 -4.98 -10.17
N LEU A 22 -0.93 -5.00 -8.86
CA LEU A 22 -0.59 -3.80 -8.12
C LEU A 22 0.69 -3.13 -8.65
N ALA A 23 1.68 -3.93 -9.06
CA ALA A 23 2.89 -3.45 -9.68
C ALA A 23 2.62 -2.73 -11.02
N GLN A 24 1.70 -3.26 -11.84
CA GLN A 24 1.28 -2.63 -13.09
C GLN A 24 0.59 -1.28 -12.84
N VAL A 25 -0.32 -1.24 -11.86
CA VAL A 25 -1.03 -0.01 -11.48
C VAL A 25 -0.05 1.08 -11.02
N LEU A 26 0.95 0.70 -10.23
CA LEU A 26 1.94 1.62 -9.68
C LEU A 26 3.11 1.92 -10.63
N GLY A 27 3.19 1.24 -11.79
CA GLY A 27 4.31 1.38 -12.71
C GLY A 27 5.66 0.92 -12.13
N VAL A 28 5.64 -0.02 -11.18
CA VAL A 28 6.85 -0.54 -10.51
C VAL A 28 7.05 -2.03 -10.81
N SER A 29 8.18 -2.58 -10.37
CA SER A 29 8.41 -4.03 -10.46
C SER A 29 7.65 -4.78 -9.37
N VAL A 30 7.24 -6.02 -9.66
CA VAL A 30 6.62 -6.95 -8.68
C VAL A 30 7.49 -7.12 -7.43
N ARG A 31 8.82 -7.12 -7.62
CA ARG A 31 9.79 -7.16 -6.53
C ARG A 31 9.71 -5.93 -5.62
N SER A 32 9.38 -4.77 -6.15
CA SER A 32 9.17 -3.56 -5.35
C SER A 32 7.97 -3.72 -4.44
N ILE A 33 6.85 -4.27 -4.94
CA ILE A 33 5.68 -4.58 -4.10
C ILE A 33 6.04 -5.56 -2.98
N SER A 34 6.77 -6.63 -3.32
CA SER A 34 7.25 -7.59 -2.31
C SER A 34 8.12 -6.93 -1.24
N HIS A 35 8.98 -5.97 -1.63
CA HIS A 35 9.83 -5.25 -0.69
C HIS A 35 9.05 -4.25 0.17
N TYR A 36 7.98 -3.67 -0.37
CA TYR A 36 7.08 -2.81 0.39
C TYR A 36 6.35 -3.61 1.47
N GLU A 37 5.76 -4.75 1.10
CA GLU A 37 5.06 -5.64 2.02
C GLU A 37 5.96 -6.30 3.07
N SER A 38 7.26 -6.44 2.78
CA SER A 38 8.24 -6.98 3.72
C SER A 38 8.96 -5.90 4.53
N GLY A 39 8.68 -4.61 4.28
CA GLY A 39 9.34 -3.49 4.94
C GLY A 39 10.79 -3.22 4.53
N ASN A 40 11.31 -3.95 3.53
CA ASN A 40 12.69 -3.80 3.03
C ASN A 40 12.89 -2.50 2.24
N ARG A 41 11.81 -1.98 1.65
CA ARG A 41 11.79 -0.70 0.93
C ARG A 41 10.48 0.00 1.26
N ARG A 42 10.47 1.33 1.21
CA ARG A 42 9.23 2.11 1.30
C ARG A 42 8.82 2.61 -0.08
N PRO A 43 7.51 2.73 -0.36
CA PRO A 43 7.04 3.51 -1.49
C PRO A 43 7.52 4.95 -1.35
N ASP A 44 7.78 5.61 -2.47
CA ASP A 44 8.02 7.04 -2.49
C ASP A 44 6.69 7.81 -2.31
N TYR A 45 6.76 9.14 -2.32
CA TYR A 45 5.59 9.98 -2.13
C TYR A 45 4.49 9.69 -3.16
N GLU A 46 4.84 9.61 -4.45
CA GLU A 46 3.89 9.28 -5.52
C GLU A 46 3.29 7.89 -5.35
N GLY A 47 4.09 6.89 -4.99
CA GLY A 47 3.62 5.54 -4.71
C GLY A 47 2.67 5.48 -3.51
N LEU A 48 2.90 6.28 -2.47
CA LEU A 48 2.00 6.35 -1.32
C LEU A 48 0.64 6.93 -1.70
N LEU A 49 0.62 8.01 -2.50
CA LEU A 49 -0.63 8.59 -2.99
C LEU A 49 -1.40 7.61 -3.87
N ALA A 50 -0.70 7.00 -4.84
CA ALA A 50 -1.31 6.02 -5.75
C ALA A 50 -1.87 4.80 -4.99
N LEU A 51 -1.21 4.33 -3.94
CA LEU A 51 -1.70 3.26 -3.08
C LEU A 51 -2.95 3.67 -2.29
N ALA A 52 -2.95 4.86 -1.69
CA ALA A 52 -4.10 5.40 -0.97
C ALA A 52 -5.31 5.58 -1.90
N ASP A 53 -5.06 6.01 -3.13
CA ASP A 53 -6.08 6.17 -4.16
C ASP A 53 -6.62 4.84 -4.67
N TYR A 54 -5.74 3.91 -4.99
CA TYR A 54 -6.12 2.59 -5.49
C TYR A 54 -6.98 1.82 -4.48
N PHE A 55 -6.61 1.83 -3.20
CA PHE A 55 -7.36 1.14 -2.15
C PHE A 55 -8.50 1.98 -1.55
N ASN A 56 -8.68 3.22 -2.03
CA ASN A 56 -9.64 4.17 -1.51
C ASN A 56 -9.60 4.35 0.02
N VAL A 57 -8.40 4.56 0.56
CA VAL A 57 -8.16 4.81 2.00
C VAL A 57 -7.41 6.13 2.22
N SER A 58 -7.44 6.67 3.44
CA SER A 58 -6.58 7.81 3.78
C SER A 58 -5.10 7.43 3.82
N LEU A 59 -4.24 8.43 3.55
CA LEU A 59 -2.80 8.26 3.71
C LEU A 59 -2.43 7.94 5.17
N ASP A 60 -3.11 8.56 6.13
CA ASP A 60 -2.85 8.33 7.56
C ASP A 60 -3.17 6.89 7.98
N TYR A 61 -4.24 6.29 7.45
CA TYR A 61 -4.50 4.86 7.62
C TYR A 61 -3.39 4.01 7.03
N LEU A 62 -3.04 4.30 5.76
CA LEU A 62 -2.08 3.54 4.99
C LEU A 62 -0.71 3.51 5.66
N VAL A 63 -0.22 4.66 6.17
CA VAL A 63 1.08 4.75 6.85
C VAL A 63 1.04 4.41 8.35
N GLY A 64 -0.12 4.03 8.88
CA GLY A 64 -0.27 3.58 10.26
C GLY A 64 -0.40 4.68 11.32
N ARG A 65 -0.71 5.92 10.93
CA ARG A 65 -1.02 7.03 11.84
C ARG A 65 -2.44 6.97 12.39
N SER A 66 -3.36 6.36 11.64
CA SER A 66 -4.76 6.17 12.01
C SER A 66 -5.20 4.71 11.84
N ASN A 67 -6.24 4.32 12.57
CA ASN A 67 -6.98 3.08 12.32
C ASN A 67 -8.26 3.30 11.52
N ASP A 68 -8.59 4.56 11.25
CA ASP A 68 -9.74 4.96 10.44
C ASP A 68 -9.33 5.01 8.95
N PRO A 69 -9.88 4.13 8.09
CA PRO A 69 -9.56 4.11 6.67
C PRO A 69 -10.19 5.26 5.88
N GLU A 70 -11.16 5.99 6.44
CA GLU A 70 -11.89 7.02 5.71
C GLU A 70 -10.96 8.13 5.19
N LYS A 71 -11.16 8.52 3.92
CA LYS A 71 -10.52 9.70 3.34
C LYS A 71 -11.19 10.95 3.90
N HIS A 72 -10.40 11.89 4.38
CA HIS A 72 -10.86 13.21 4.85
C HIS A 72 -10.37 14.31 3.92
#